data_AF-A0A851E6S5-F1
#
_entry.id   AF-A0A851E6S5-F1
#
_cell.length_a   1.000
_cell.length_b   1.000
_cell.length_c   1.000
_cell.angle_alpha   90.00
_cell.angle_beta   90.00
_cell.angle_gamma   90.00
#
_symmetry.space_group_name_H-M   'P 1'
#
loop_
_entity.id
_entity.type
_entity.pdbx_description
1 polymer ?
#
loop_
_entity_poly.entity_id
_entity_poly.type
_entity_poly.pdbx_seq_one_letter_code
_entity_poly.pdbx_strand_id
1 'polypeptide(L)'
;MTVKAAEASGPTLTYSKMRGMVAILIAFMKQRRMGLNDFIQKIATNSYACKHPEVQSILKISQPQEPELMNANPSPPPSPSQQINLGPSSNPHAKPSDFHFLKVIGKGSFGKVLLARHKAEEQFYAVKVLQKKAILKKKEEKHIMSERNVLLKNVKHPFLVGLHFSFQTADKLYFVLDYINGGELFYHLQRERCFLEPRARFYAAEIASALGYLHSLNIVYRDLKPENILLDSQGHIVLTDFGLCKENIEHNGTTSTFCGTPEYLAPEVLHKQPYDRTVDWWCLGAVLYEMLYGLPPFYSRNTAEMYDNILNKPLQLKPNITNSARHLLEGLLQKDRTKRLGAKEDFMEIKNHIFFSPINWDDLINKKITPPFNPNVSGPSDLRHFDPEFTDEPVPNSIGQSPDSILITASVKEAAEAFLGFSYAPPVDSFL
;
A
#
# COMPACT_ATOMS: atom_id res chain seq x y z
N MET A 1 -4.62 -49.45 -30.70
CA MET A 1 -5.42 -48.23 -30.89
C MET A 1 -5.18 -47.31 -29.71
N THR A 2 -4.26 -46.38 -29.86
CA THR A 2 -3.86 -45.38 -28.87
C THR A 2 -4.77 -44.15 -29.02
N VAL A 3 -5.58 -43.87 -28.01
CA VAL A 3 -6.46 -42.69 -28.00
C VAL A 3 -5.62 -41.49 -27.57
N LYS A 4 -5.33 -40.58 -28.51
CA LYS A 4 -4.79 -39.24 -28.23
C LYS A 4 -5.91 -38.39 -27.62
N ALA A 5 -5.74 -37.96 -26.38
CA ALA A 5 -6.51 -36.87 -25.80
C ALA A 5 -6.03 -35.54 -26.42
N ALA A 6 -6.96 -34.80 -27.02
CA ALA A 6 -6.72 -33.45 -27.49
C ALA A 6 -6.80 -32.47 -26.30
N GLU A 7 -5.69 -31.81 -25.98
CA GLU A 7 -5.66 -30.67 -25.06
C GLU A 7 -6.32 -29.46 -25.73
N ALA A 8 -7.47 -29.03 -25.20
CA ALA A 8 -8.06 -27.75 -25.52
C ALA A 8 -7.30 -26.63 -24.79
N SER A 9 -6.30 -26.06 -25.47
CA SER A 9 -5.64 -24.82 -25.04
C SER A 9 -6.57 -23.62 -25.27
N GLY A 10 -7.41 -23.31 -24.28
CA GLY A 10 -8.11 -22.02 -24.22
C GLY A 10 -7.11 -20.87 -23.98
N PRO A 11 -7.35 -19.66 -24.50
CA PRO A 11 -6.43 -18.54 -24.34
C PRO A 11 -6.34 -18.12 -22.87
N THR A 12 -5.15 -18.23 -22.29
CA THR A 12 -4.84 -17.79 -20.93
C THR A 12 -5.19 -16.29 -20.78
N LEU A 13 -6.09 -15.97 -19.86
CA LEU A 13 -6.48 -14.59 -19.55
C LEU A 13 -5.28 -13.84 -18.97
N THR A 14 -4.80 -12.80 -19.66
CA THR A 14 -3.65 -11.99 -19.23
C THR A 14 -4.04 -11.00 -18.12
N TYR A 15 -3.09 -10.61 -17.25
CA TYR A 15 -3.28 -9.63 -16.17
C TYR A 15 -3.88 -8.31 -16.68
N SER A 16 -3.42 -7.81 -17.84
CA SER A 16 -3.99 -6.63 -18.52
C SER A 16 -5.45 -6.83 -18.99
N LYS A 17 -5.90 -8.05 -19.32
CA LYS A 17 -7.33 -8.29 -19.62
C LYS A 17 -8.18 -8.25 -18.36
N MET A 18 -7.68 -8.74 -17.22
CA MET A 18 -8.42 -8.67 -15.94
C MET A 18 -8.43 -7.25 -15.37
N ARG A 19 -7.28 -6.56 -15.35
CA ARG A 19 -7.17 -5.16 -14.93
C ARG A 19 -7.83 -4.19 -15.91
N GLY A 20 -7.73 -4.46 -17.21
CA GLY A 20 -8.38 -3.73 -18.29
C GLY A 20 -9.89 -3.86 -18.28
N MET A 21 -10.46 -5.04 -17.98
CA MET A 21 -11.90 -5.18 -17.78
C MET A 21 -12.41 -4.36 -16.59
N VAL A 22 -11.64 -4.31 -15.49
CA VAL A 22 -11.96 -3.48 -14.32
C VAL A 22 -11.80 -1.98 -14.63
N ALA A 23 -10.74 -1.58 -15.32
CA ALA A 23 -10.49 -0.19 -15.71
C ALA A 23 -11.48 0.32 -16.77
N ILE A 24 -11.87 -0.52 -17.75
CA ILE A 24 -12.92 -0.23 -18.73
C ILE A 24 -14.28 -0.13 -18.03
N LEU A 25 -14.58 -0.98 -17.04
CA LEU A 25 -15.78 -0.83 -16.21
C LEU A 25 -15.78 0.50 -15.43
N ILE A 26 -14.66 0.85 -14.79
CA ILE A 26 -14.55 2.09 -14.00
C ILE A 26 -14.61 3.32 -14.92
N ALA A 27 -13.98 3.30 -16.09
CA ALA A 27 -14.04 4.36 -17.08
C ALA A 27 -15.44 4.51 -17.68
N PHE A 28 -16.12 3.38 -17.99
CA PHE A 28 -17.51 3.37 -18.43
C PHE A 28 -18.47 3.91 -17.36
N MET A 29 -18.24 3.57 -16.08
CA MET A 29 -18.99 4.12 -14.95
C MET A 29 -18.73 5.61 -14.75
N LYS A 30 -17.48 6.07 -14.92
CA LYS A 30 -17.11 7.49 -14.83
C LYS A 30 -17.69 8.29 -16.00
N GLN A 31 -17.72 7.72 -17.20
CA GLN A 31 -18.36 8.30 -18.39
C GLN A 31 -19.89 8.37 -18.23
N ARG A 32 -20.53 7.36 -17.62
CA ARG A 32 -21.96 7.42 -17.26
C ARG A 32 -22.25 8.41 -16.14
N ARG A 33 -21.35 8.59 -15.17
CA ARG A 33 -21.48 9.59 -14.10
C ARG A 33 -21.28 11.02 -14.61
N MET A 34 -20.35 11.23 -15.55
CA MET A 34 -20.21 12.51 -16.26
C MET A 34 -21.41 12.78 -17.17
N GLY A 35 -21.90 11.78 -17.90
CA GLY A 35 -23.13 11.91 -18.71
C GLY A 35 -24.37 12.20 -17.88
N LEU A 36 -24.48 11.62 -16.67
CA LEU A 36 -25.55 11.94 -15.72
C LEU A 36 -25.40 13.34 -15.12
N ASN A 37 -24.18 13.79 -14.80
CA ASN A 37 -23.92 15.14 -14.30
C ASN A 37 -24.18 16.21 -15.38
N ASP A 38 -23.81 15.96 -16.64
CA ASP A 38 -24.11 16.83 -17.78
C ASP A 38 -25.62 16.85 -18.07
N PHE A 39 -26.31 15.71 -17.91
CA PHE A 39 -27.76 15.63 -18.02
C PHE A 39 -28.46 16.41 -16.90
N ILE A 40 -28.00 16.29 -15.65
CA ILE A 40 -28.49 17.05 -14.50
C ILE A 40 -28.22 18.54 -14.67
N GLN A 41 -27.04 18.94 -15.15
CA GLN A 41 -26.75 20.35 -15.46
C GLN A 41 -27.62 20.88 -16.60
N LYS A 42 -27.89 20.09 -17.64
CA LYS A 42 -28.81 20.47 -18.74
C LYS A 42 -30.26 20.59 -18.27
N ILE A 43 -30.69 19.78 -17.31
CA ILE A 43 -32.01 19.92 -16.66
C ILE A 43 -32.05 21.17 -15.78
N ALA A 44 -31.00 21.42 -15.00
CA ALA A 44 -30.91 22.57 -14.10
C ALA A 44 -30.80 23.92 -14.83
N THR A 45 -30.25 23.93 -16.04
CA THR A 45 -30.17 25.12 -16.90
C THR A 45 -31.38 25.32 -17.82
N ASN A 46 -32.26 24.32 -17.93
CA ASN A 46 -33.50 24.43 -18.69
C ASN A 46 -34.63 25.01 -17.82
N SER A 47 -35.01 26.27 -18.08
CA SER A 47 -35.96 27.06 -17.29
C SER A 47 -37.38 26.47 -17.21
N TYR A 48 -37.74 25.54 -18.09
CA TYR A 48 -39.04 24.85 -18.07
C TYR A 48 -38.99 23.54 -17.28
N ALA A 49 -37.88 22.79 -17.31
CA ALA A 49 -37.74 21.52 -16.59
C ALA A 49 -37.58 21.71 -15.07
N CYS A 50 -36.93 22.79 -14.64
CA CYS A 50 -36.70 23.14 -13.23
C CYS A 50 -37.98 23.58 -12.47
N LYS A 51 -39.08 23.84 -13.21
CA LYS A 51 -40.40 24.18 -12.66
C LYS A 51 -41.31 22.97 -12.44
N HIS A 52 -40.89 21.77 -12.86
CA HIS A 52 -41.70 20.56 -12.68
C HIS A 52 -41.64 20.11 -11.20
N PRO A 53 -42.78 19.78 -10.56
CA PRO A 53 -42.84 19.47 -9.13
C PRO A 53 -41.92 18.30 -8.70
N GLU A 54 -41.79 17.28 -9.55
CA GLU A 54 -40.93 16.11 -9.30
C GLU A 54 -39.43 16.40 -9.46
N VAL A 55 -39.04 17.41 -10.24
CA VAL A 55 -37.63 17.83 -10.37
C VAL A 55 -37.22 18.66 -9.16
N GLN A 56 -38.15 19.44 -8.59
CA GLN A 56 -37.91 20.22 -7.37
C GLN A 56 -37.79 19.36 -6.11
N SER A 57 -38.47 18.22 -6.04
CA SER A 57 -38.31 17.28 -4.91
C SER A 57 -36.95 16.59 -4.93
N ILE A 58 -36.43 16.26 -6.12
CA ILE A 58 -35.10 15.65 -6.31
C ILE A 58 -33.98 16.64 -5.98
N LEU A 59 -34.12 17.92 -6.38
CA LEU A 59 -33.13 18.97 -6.10
C LEU A 59 -33.06 19.37 -4.61
N LYS A 60 -34.13 19.14 -3.83
CA LYS A 60 -34.18 19.45 -2.38
C LYS A 60 -33.51 18.41 -1.48
N ILE A 61 -33.17 17.23 -2.00
CA ILE A 61 -32.55 16.13 -1.21
C ILE A 61 -31.03 16.34 -0.99
N SER A 62 -30.42 17.42 -1.52
CA SER A 62 -28.95 17.58 -1.57
C SER A 62 -28.37 18.86 -0.98
N GLN A 63 -28.98 19.43 0.07
CA GLN A 63 -28.33 20.48 0.86
C GLN A 63 -27.95 19.96 2.26
N PRO A 64 -26.65 19.84 2.60
CA PRO A 64 -26.22 19.71 3.99
C PRO A 64 -26.45 21.04 4.71
N GLN A 65 -27.06 20.98 5.90
CA GLN A 65 -27.14 22.12 6.82
C GLN A 65 -25.75 22.51 7.32
N GLU A 66 -25.41 23.81 7.25
CA GLU A 66 -24.24 24.40 7.91
C GLU A 66 -24.44 24.43 9.43
N PRO A 67 -23.43 24.10 10.25
CA PRO A 67 -23.49 24.32 11.69
C PRO A 67 -23.24 25.79 12.05
N GLU A 68 -24.13 26.33 12.89
CA GLU A 68 -24.07 27.68 13.46
C GLU A 68 -22.77 27.94 14.25
N LEU A 69 -22.19 29.11 14.01
CA LEU A 69 -21.02 29.65 14.72
C LEU A 69 -21.40 30.07 16.15
N MET A 70 -20.88 29.37 17.16
CA MET A 70 -20.78 29.90 18.51
C MET A 70 -19.43 30.59 18.73
N ASN A 71 -19.50 31.90 18.99
CA ASN A 71 -18.41 32.76 19.45
C ASN A 71 -17.85 32.26 20.79
N ALA A 72 -16.60 31.83 20.80
CA ALA A 72 -15.74 31.89 21.97
C ALA A 72 -14.30 32.12 21.48
N ASN A 73 -13.69 33.22 21.91
CA ASN A 73 -12.26 33.48 21.73
C ASN A 73 -11.45 32.51 22.61
N PRO A 74 -10.44 31.83 22.03
CA PRO A 74 -9.20 31.58 22.76
C PRO A 74 -8.02 32.19 21.99
N SER A 75 -7.15 32.83 22.76
CA SER A 75 -5.87 33.42 22.38
C SER A 75 -5.03 32.51 21.45
N PRO A 76 -4.18 33.08 20.56
CA PRO A 76 -3.44 32.31 19.58
C PRO A 76 -2.44 31.36 20.26
N PRO A 77 -2.37 30.07 19.87
CA PRO A 77 -1.30 29.20 20.31
C PRO A 77 0.04 29.66 19.71
N PRO A 78 1.16 29.52 20.44
CA PRO A 78 2.47 29.91 19.93
C PRO A 78 2.82 29.02 18.73
N SER A 79 3.23 29.65 17.63
CA SER A 79 3.70 28.94 16.44
C SER A 79 4.98 28.17 16.74
N PRO A 80 5.06 26.84 16.51
CA PRO A 80 6.35 26.21 16.30
C PRO A 80 6.64 26.29 14.81
N SER A 81 7.28 27.39 14.39
CA SER A 81 8.08 27.42 13.19
C SER A 81 9.28 26.48 13.39
N GLN A 82 9.07 25.19 13.17
CA GLN A 82 10.15 24.24 12.92
C GLN A 82 10.10 23.87 11.45
N GLN A 83 10.75 24.70 10.62
CA GLN A 83 11.29 24.21 9.36
C GLN A 83 12.23 23.06 9.70
N ILE A 84 11.83 21.84 9.37
CA ILE A 84 12.64 20.64 9.55
C ILE A 84 13.75 20.69 8.50
N ASN A 85 14.89 21.30 8.85
CA ASN A 85 16.11 21.33 8.04
C ASN A 85 16.97 20.10 8.40
N LEU A 86 16.93 19.07 7.54
CA LEU A 86 17.59 17.77 7.76
C LEU A 86 18.88 17.59 6.95
N GLY A 87 19.56 18.68 6.58
CA GLY A 87 20.88 18.64 5.94
C GLY A 87 20.89 18.88 4.42
N PRO A 88 22.07 18.80 3.78
CA PRO A 88 22.27 19.24 2.39
C PRO A 88 21.41 18.44 1.39
N SER A 89 20.98 19.13 0.33
CA SER A 89 20.06 18.63 -0.71
C SER A 89 20.60 17.43 -1.50
N SER A 90 21.91 17.22 -1.52
CA SER A 90 22.61 16.21 -2.31
C SER A 90 23.60 15.45 -1.44
N ASN A 91 23.44 14.13 -1.33
CA ASN A 91 24.52 13.28 -0.85
C ASN A 91 25.49 13.08 -2.04
N PRO A 92 26.79 13.43 -1.93
CA PRO A 92 27.75 13.24 -3.02
C PRO A 92 27.97 11.77 -3.43
N HIS A 93 27.47 10.80 -2.65
CA HIS A 93 27.81 9.39 -2.80
C HIS A 93 26.83 8.51 -3.60
N ALA A 94 25.62 8.98 -3.96
CA ALA A 94 24.68 8.20 -4.77
C ALA A 94 23.96 9.08 -5.81
N LYS A 95 24.03 8.68 -7.08
CA LYS A 95 23.44 9.37 -8.24
C LYS A 95 22.83 8.37 -9.22
N PRO A 96 21.90 8.80 -10.10
CA PRO A 96 21.29 7.90 -11.08
C PRO A 96 22.32 7.17 -11.96
N SER A 97 23.45 7.82 -12.25
CA SER A 97 24.51 7.25 -13.10
C SER A 97 25.28 6.10 -12.45
N ASP A 98 25.11 5.84 -11.15
CA ASP A 98 25.70 4.69 -10.46
C ASP A 98 24.91 3.38 -10.71
N PHE A 99 23.77 3.47 -11.39
CA PHE A 99 22.87 2.35 -11.63
C PHE A 99 22.71 2.07 -13.14
N HIS A 100 22.63 0.79 -13.48
CA HIS A 100 22.11 0.32 -14.76
C HIS A 100 20.60 0.06 -14.60
N PHE A 101 19.76 0.93 -15.17
CA PHE A 101 18.30 0.73 -15.17
C PHE A 101 17.92 -0.27 -16.27
N LEU A 102 17.40 -1.43 -15.87
CA LEU A 102 17.21 -2.57 -16.76
C LEU A 102 15.78 -2.66 -17.31
N LYS A 103 14.79 -2.63 -16.42
CA LYS A 103 13.37 -2.84 -16.78
C LYS A 103 12.44 -2.02 -15.90
N VAL A 104 11.31 -1.59 -16.45
CA VAL A 104 10.19 -1.08 -15.64
C VAL A 104 9.47 -2.30 -15.05
N ILE A 105 9.29 -2.30 -13.73
CA ILE A 105 8.66 -3.41 -13.00
C ILE A 105 7.37 -2.99 -12.27
N GLY A 106 7.08 -1.69 -12.24
CA GLY A 106 5.84 -1.18 -11.67
C GLY A 106 5.60 0.29 -11.99
N LYS A 107 4.35 0.72 -11.79
CA LYS A 107 3.92 2.10 -12.01
C LYS A 107 3.01 2.56 -10.88
N GLY A 108 3.35 3.69 -10.27
CA GLY A 108 2.60 4.28 -9.17
C GLY A 108 2.00 5.64 -9.53
N SER A 109 1.31 6.23 -8.55
CA SER A 109 0.59 7.51 -8.66
C SER A 109 1.47 8.72 -9.05
N PHE A 110 2.77 8.65 -8.77
CA PHE A 110 3.73 9.76 -8.93
C PHE A 110 4.97 9.38 -9.74
N GLY A 111 5.04 8.13 -10.24
CA GLY A 111 6.31 7.62 -10.72
C GLY A 111 6.28 6.16 -11.17
N LYS A 112 7.48 5.61 -11.31
CA LYS A 112 7.72 4.23 -11.78
C LYS A 112 8.66 3.51 -10.82
N VAL A 113 8.56 2.20 -10.79
CA VAL A 113 9.52 1.32 -10.12
C VAL A 113 10.31 0.59 -11.20
N LEU A 114 11.64 0.65 -11.11
CA LEU A 114 12.55 0.06 -12.09
C LEU A 114 13.41 -1.00 -11.41
N LEU A 115 13.62 -2.13 -12.09
CA LEU A 115 14.74 -3.01 -11.78
C LEU A 115 16.03 -2.32 -12.22
N ALA A 116 16.96 -2.16 -11.29
CA ALA A 116 18.28 -1.61 -11.57
C ALA A 116 19.39 -2.45 -10.95
N ARG A 117 20.58 -2.41 -11.55
CA ARG A 117 21.79 -3.04 -11.00
C ARG A 117 22.78 -1.95 -10.62
N HIS A 118 23.27 -1.95 -9.38
CA HIS A 118 24.31 -1.02 -8.96
C HIS A 118 25.63 -1.38 -9.65
N LYS A 119 26.32 -0.39 -10.23
CA LYS A 119 27.49 -0.61 -11.09
C LYS A 119 28.71 -1.13 -10.35
N ALA A 120 28.91 -0.70 -9.10
CA ALA A 120 30.08 -1.10 -8.32
C ALA A 120 29.86 -2.44 -7.60
N GLU A 121 28.68 -2.63 -7.01
CA GLU A 121 28.35 -3.81 -6.21
C GLU A 121 27.78 -4.96 -7.05
N GLU A 122 27.36 -4.68 -8.29
CA GLU A 122 26.70 -5.63 -9.20
C GLU A 122 25.41 -6.26 -8.63
N GLN A 123 24.87 -5.67 -7.55
CA GLN A 123 23.66 -6.06 -6.84
C GLN A 123 22.40 -5.46 -7.48
N PHE A 124 21.29 -6.20 -7.42
CA PHE A 124 20.00 -5.77 -7.98
C PHE A 124 19.11 -5.07 -6.93
N TYR A 125 18.43 -4.02 -7.37
CA TYR A 125 17.55 -3.18 -6.56
C TYR A 125 16.26 -2.83 -7.29
N ALA A 126 15.22 -2.55 -6.51
CA ALA A 126 14.01 -1.89 -6.98
C ALA A 126 14.15 -0.38 -6.76
N VAL A 127 14.22 0.40 -7.83
CA VAL A 127 14.35 1.86 -7.76
C VAL A 127 13.01 2.53 -8.04
N LYS A 128 12.37 3.06 -6.99
CA LYS A 128 11.14 3.86 -7.08
C LYS A 128 11.50 5.30 -7.41
N VAL A 129 11.21 5.73 -8.63
CA VAL A 129 11.52 7.06 -9.17
C VAL A 129 10.25 7.89 -9.24
N LEU A 130 10.20 8.98 -8.47
CA LEU A 130 9.03 9.85 -8.32
C LEU A 130 9.30 11.24 -8.92
N GLN A 131 8.30 11.83 -9.57
CA GLN A 131 8.40 13.17 -10.15
C GLN A 131 8.01 14.24 -9.12
N LYS A 132 8.92 15.16 -8.78
CA LYS A 132 8.67 16.22 -7.80
C LYS A 132 7.47 17.08 -8.17
N LYS A 133 7.37 17.46 -9.45
CA LYS A 133 6.22 18.25 -9.96
C LYS A 133 4.88 17.54 -9.74
N ALA A 134 4.84 16.21 -9.91
CA ALA A 134 3.61 15.43 -9.71
C ALA A 134 3.24 15.34 -8.22
N ILE A 135 4.23 15.23 -7.33
CA ILE A 135 4.02 15.20 -5.87
C ILE A 135 3.46 16.55 -5.40
N LEU A 136 4.13 17.65 -5.75
CA LEU A 136 3.71 19.01 -5.33
C LEU A 136 2.32 19.37 -5.85
N LYS A 137 1.98 18.98 -7.08
CA LYS A 137 0.65 19.19 -7.65
C LYS A 137 -0.45 18.52 -6.82
N LYS A 138 -0.16 17.39 -6.17
CA LYS A 138 -1.12 16.69 -5.29
C LYS A 138 -0.97 17.02 -3.81
N LYS A 139 0.03 17.84 -3.42
CA LYS A 139 0.35 18.21 -2.03
C LYS A 139 0.71 17.01 -1.14
N GLU A 140 1.50 16.09 -1.69
CA GLU A 140 1.84 14.80 -1.08
C GLU A 140 3.29 14.77 -0.53
N GLU A 141 3.97 15.92 -0.48
CA GLU A 141 5.37 16.03 -0.06
C GLU A 141 5.62 15.50 1.36
N LYS A 142 4.68 15.74 2.28
CA LYS A 142 4.77 15.26 3.67
C LYS A 142 4.70 13.74 3.76
N HIS A 143 3.86 13.09 2.95
CA HIS A 143 3.75 11.63 2.93
C HIS A 143 5.03 11.00 2.39
N ILE A 144 5.61 11.56 1.32
CA ILE A 144 6.88 11.06 0.77
C ILE A 144 8.05 11.22 1.75
N MET A 145 8.13 12.35 2.47
CA MET A 145 9.16 12.52 3.49
C MET A 145 8.93 11.59 4.69
N SER A 146 7.68 11.32 5.06
CA SER A 146 7.36 10.34 6.11
C SER A 146 7.72 8.91 5.70
N GLU A 147 7.43 8.49 4.46
CA GLU A 147 7.84 7.19 3.90
C GLU A 147 9.35 7.00 4.05
N ARG A 148 10.11 8.01 3.63
CA ARG A 148 11.56 8.03 3.79
C ARG A 148 11.99 7.90 5.24
N ASN A 149 11.42 8.69 6.15
CA ASN A 149 11.83 8.69 7.55
C ASN A 149 11.57 7.33 8.22
N VAL A 150 10.45 6.69 7.93
CA VAL A 150 10.14 5.33 8.38
C VAL A 150 11.21 4.35 7.87
N LEU A 151 11.51 4.38 6.58
CA LEU A 151 12.53 3.53 5.96
C LEU A 151 13.94 3.79 6.53
N LEU A 152 14.25 5.03 6.96
CA LEU A 152 15.54 5.41 7.53
C LEU A 152 15.72 5.07 8.99
N LYS A 153 14.65 4.74 9.73
CA LYS A 153 14.75 4.31 11.14
C LYS A 153 15.48 2.97 11.31
N ASN A 154 16.17 2.49 10.27
CA ASN A 154 16.92 1.25 10.24
C ASN A 154 16.03 0.07 10.64
N VAL A 155 14.83 0.05 10.04
CA VAL A 155 13.85 -1.02 10.17
C VAL A 155 14.53 -2.32 9.71
N LYS A 156 15.06 -3.08 10.66
CA LYS A 156 15.79 -4.33 10.43
C LYS A 156 14.89 -5.48 10.81
N HIS A 157 14.03 -5.86 9.88
CA HIS A 157 13.16 -7.01 10.04
C HIS A 157 13.12 -7.84 8.75
N PRO A 158 13.24 -9.18 8.82
CA PRO A 158 13.34 -10.07 7.65
C PRO A 158 12.17 -10.00 6.66
N PHE A 159 11.04 -9.47 7.10
CA PHE A 159 9.78 -9.38 6.36
C PHE A 159 9.35 -7.95 6.04
N LEU A 160 10.27 -6.99 6.14
CA LEU A 160 10.04 -5.58 5.77
C LEU A 160 11.06 -5.19 4.69
N VAL A 161 10.62 -4.45 3.67
CA VAL A 161 11.54 -3.97 2.62
C VAL A 161 12.54 -2.96 3.20
N GLY A 162 13.82 -3.16 2.90
CA GLY A 162 14.91 -2.28 3.28
C GLY A 162 15.13 -1.15 2.28
N LEU A 163 15.57 0.01 2.81
CA LEU A 163 16.06 1.14 2.03
C LEU A 163 17.59 1.14 2.04
N HIS A 164 18.18 1.06 0.85
CA HIS A 164 19.63 1.15 0.66
C HIS A 164 20.06 2.59 0.46
N PHE A 165 19.44 3.27 -0.50
CA PHE A 165 19.77 4.67 -0.82
C PHE A 165 18.49 5.47 -1.01
N SER A 166 18.51 6.74 -0.60
CA SER A 166 17.56 7.73 -1.11
C SER A 166 18.34 8.92 -1.65
N PHE A 167 18.04 9.37 -2.86
CA PHE A 167 18.71 10.53 -3.45
C PHE A 167 17.78 11.26 -4.39
N GLN A 168 18.18 12.45 -4.81
CA GLN A 168 17.32 13.30 -5.64
C GLN A 168 18.12 14.01 -6.73
N THR A 169 17.44 14.26 -7.85
CA THR A 169 17.87 15.22 -8.87
C THR A 169 17.07 16.50 -8.73
N ALA A 170 17.29 17.46 -9.63
CA ALA A 170 16.49 18.69 -9.66
C ALA A 170 14.98 18.40 -9.77
N ASP A 171 14.58 17.36 -10.51
CA ASP A 171 13.19 17.09 -10.88
C ASP A 171 12.60 15.78 -10.33
N LYS A 172 13.43 14.88 -9.76
CA LYS A 172 13.01 13.54 -9.32
C LYS A 172 13.54 13.17 -7.93
N LEU A 173 12.84 12.26 -7.28
CA LEU A 173 13.25 11.56 -6.06
C LEU A 173 13.45 10.08 -6.38
N TYR A 174 14.45 9.45 -5.76
CA TYR A 174 14.82 8.06 -5.96
C TYR A 174 14.87 7.36 -4.61
N PHE A 175 14.10 6.30 -4.45
CA PHE A 175 14.27 5.31 -3.38
C PHE A 175 14.85 4.04 -3.99
N VAL A 176 16.00 3.59 -3.47
CA VAL A 176 16.64 2.34 -3.86
C VAL A 176 16.35 1.32 -2.76
N LEU A 177 15.48 0.37 -3.07
CA LEU A 177 14.90 -0.61 -2.14
C LEU A 177 15.38 -2.02 -2.48
N ASP A 178 15.19 -2.97 -1.55
CA ASP A 178 15.38 -4.38 -1.86
C ASP A 178 14.57 -4.79 -3.08
N TYR A 179 15.19 -5.57 -3.96
CA TYR A 179 14.50 -6.14 -5.10
C TYR A 179 13.88 -7.50 -4.75
N ILE A 180 12.55 -7.56 -4.82
CA ILE A 180 11.75 -8.72 -4.44
C ILE A 180 11.01 -9.23 -5.70
N ASN A 181 11.33 -10.45 -6.15
CA ASN A 181 10.91 -10.95 -7.47
C ASN A 181 9.95 -12.15 -7.44
N GLY A 182 9.49 -12.59 -6.27
CA GLY A 182 8.49 -13.66 -6.15
C GLY A 182 7.07 -13.20 -6.49
N GLY A 183 6.84 -11.90 -6.70
CA GLY A 183 5.55 -11.32 -7.08
C GLY A 183 4.67 -10.93 -5.90
N GLU A 184 3.57 -10.25 -6.18
CA GLU A 184 2.56 -9.83 -5.19
C GLU A 184 1.76 -11.03 -4.66
N LEU A 185 1.42 -11.03 -3.37
CA LEU A 185 0.51 -12.01 -2.78
C LEU A 185 -0.83 -11.99 -3.50
N PHE A 186 -1.30 -10.79 -3.90
CA PHE A 186 -2.49 -10.60 -4.71
C PHE A 186 -2.48 -11.46 -5.98
N TYR A 187 -1.38 -11.45 -6.73
CA TYR A 187 -1.25 -12.21 -7.98
C TYR A 187 -1.39 -13.71 -7.75
N HIS A 188 -0.72 -14.24 -6.72
CA HIS A 188 -0.79 -15.67 -6.38
C HIS A 188 -2.20 -16.06 -5.90
N LEU A 189 -2.81 -15.23 -5.07
CA LEU A 189 -4.15 -15.47 -4.54
C LEU A 189 -5.22 -15.47 -5.64
N GLN A 190 -5.14 -14.54 -6.60
CA GLN A 190 -6.08 -14.49 -7.72
C GLN A 190 -5.99 -15.74 -8.61
N ARG A 191 -4.79 -16.29 -8.79
CA ARG A 191 -4.56 -17.53 -9.57
C ARG A 191 -5.09 -18.77 -8.87
N GLU A 192 -4.87 -18.88 -7.56
CA GLU A 192 -5.27 -20.05 -6.76
C GLU A 192 -6.69 -19.94 -6.18
N ARG A 193 -7.33 -18.76 -6.30
CA ARG A 193 -8.62 -18.39 -5.71
C ARG A 193 -8.62 -18.28 -4.20
N CYS A 194 -8.04 -19.24 -3.50
CA CYS A 194 -7.80 -19.19 -2.06
C CYS A 194 -6.59 -20.06 -1.72
N PHE A 195 -5.99 -19.82 -0.55
CA PHE A 195 -4.93 -20.63 0.01
C PHE A 195 -5.47 -21.61 1.04
N LEU A 196 -4.79 -22.75 1.16
CA LEU A 196 -5.00 -23.66 2.27
C LEU A 196 -4.56 -23.01 3.59
N GLU A 197 -5.24 -23.38 4.68
CA GLU A 197 -5.01 -22.80 6.00
C GLU A 197 -3.54 -22.85 6.46
N PRO A 198 -2.75 -23.92 6.24
CA PRO A 198 -1.32 -23.91 6.60
C PRO A 198 -0.52 -22.81 5.90
N ARG A 199 -0.82 -22.52 4.62
CA ARG A 199 -0.16 -21.44 3.87
C ARG A 199 -0.59 -20.08 4.37
N ALA A 200 -1.90 -19.87 4.55
CA ALA A 200 -2.44 -18.63 5.09
C ALA A 200 -1.91 -18.36 6.52
N ARG A 201 -1.77 -19.39 7.36
CA ARG A 201 -1.19 -19.29 8.71
C ARG A 201 0.26 -18.84 8.67
N PHE A 202 1.08 -19.46 7.81
CA PHE A 202 2.48 -19.12 7.67
C PHE A 202 2.64 -17.63 7.28
N TYR A 203 1.94 -17.19 6.24
CA TYR A 203 1.98 -15.79 5.80
C TYR A 203 1.43 -14.83 6.86
N ALA A 204 0.30 -15.15 7.51
CA ALA A 204 -0.25 -14.34 8.58
C ALA A 204 0.72 -14.19 9.76
N ALA A 205 1.51 -15.22 10.08
CA ALA A 205 2.52 -15.16 11.13
C ALA A 205 3.67 -14.20 10.75
N GLU A 206 4.18 -14.28 9.51
CA GLU A 206 5.23 -13.36 9.04
C GLU A 206 4.76 -11.90 9.02
N ILE A 207 3.54 -11.67 8.52
CA ILE A 207 2.90 -10.34 8.52
C ILE A 207 2.72 -9.83 9.95
N ALA A 208 2.20 -10.67 10.86
CA ALA A 208 1.99 -10.28 12.26
C ALA A 208 3.30 -9.91 12.96
N SER A 209 4.37 -10.67 12.71
CA SER A 209 5.72 -10.38 13.22
C SER A 209 6.22 -9.01 12.72
N ALA A 210 6.04 -8.74 11.42
CA ALA A 210 6.44 -7.48 10.82
C ALA A 210 5.66 -6.27 11.39
N LEU A 211 4.34 -6.40 11.54
CA LEU A 211 3.49 -5.38 12.17
C LEU A 211 3.87 -5.16 13.64
N GLY A 212 4.05 -6.23 14.41
CA GLY A 212 4.47 -6.14 15.81
C GLY A 212 5.81 -5.42 15.98
N TYR A 213 6.76 -5.68 15.07
CA TYR A 213 8.02 -4.94 15.04
C TYR A 213 7.82 -3.44 14.77
N LEU A 214 7.01 -3.06 13.78
CA LEU A 214 6.69 -1.66 13.50
C LEU A 214 6.02 -0.98 14.72
N HIS A 215 5.06 -1.66 15.35
CA HIS A 215 4.38 -1.17 16.54
C HIS A 215 5.33 -0.96 17.72
N SER A 216 6.36 -1.80 17.87
CA SER A 216 7.42 -1.64 18.87
C SER A 216 8.27 -0.38 18.65
N LEU A 217 8.32 0.12 17.42
CA LEU A 217 8.97 1.38 17.02
C LEU A 217 8.00 2.58 17.02
N ASN A 218 6.77 2.41 17.53
CA ASN A 218 5.69 3.40 17.48
C ASN A 218 5.32 3.84 16.04
N ILE A 219 5.33 2.87 15.12
CA ILE A 219 4.94 3.06 13.71
C ILE A 219 3.70 2.22 13.44
N VAL A 220 2.66 2.84 12.89
CA VAL A 220 1.45 2.15 12.40
C VAL A 220 1.46 2.14 10.89
N TYR A 221 1.23 0.98 10.27
CA TYR A 221 1.42 0.74 8.84
C TYR A 221 0.26 1.26 7.97
N ARG A 222 -0.99 0.98 8.37
CA ARG A 222 -2.26 1.53 7.84
C ARG A 222 -2.67 1.20 6.40
N ASP A 223 -1.87 0.47 5.63
CA ASP A 223 -2.22 0.08 4.24
C ASP A 223 -1.87 -1.39 3.94
N LEU A 224 -2.16 -2.29 4.89
CA LEU A 224 -1.96 -3.73 4.68
C LEU A 224 -3.04 -4.29 3.74
N LYS A 225 -2.57 -4.80 2.61
CA LYS A 225 -3.36 -5.44 1.54
C LYS A 225 -2.47 -6.39 0.71
N PRO A 226 -3.02 -7.38 0.00
CA PRO A 226 -2.24 -8.34 -0.77
C PRO A 226 -1.32 -7.74 -1.84
N GLU A 227 -1.62 -6.54 -2.35
CA GLU A 227 -0.78 -5.83 -3.33
C GLU A 227 0.51 -5.27 -2.71
N ASN A 228 0.48 -4.91 -1.42
CA ASN A 228 1.65 -4.39 -0.71
C ASN A 228 2.49 -5.50 -0.06
N ILE A 229 2.06 -6.76 -0.18
CA ILE A 229 2.72 -7.94 0.35
C ILE A 229 3.40 -8.67 -0.81
N LEU A 230 4.73 -8.65 -0.87
CA LEU A 230 5.49 -9.36 -1.89
C LEU A 230 6.03 -10.68 -1.35
N LEU A 231 6.33 -11.62 -2.24
CA LEU A 231 7.08 -12.84 -1.93
C LEU A 231 8.54 -12.68 -2.39
N ASP A 232 9.49 -13.02 -1.53
CA ASP A 232 10.90 -13.14 -1.94
C ASP A 232 11.14 -14.41 -2.77
N SER A 233 12.37 -14.61 -3.26
CA SER A 233 12.71 -15.73 -4.14
C SER A 233 12.53 -17.12 -3.48
N GLN A 234 12.48 -17.17 -2.15
CA GLN A 234 12.25 -18.40 -1.38
C GLN A 234 10.77 -18.59 -1.02
N GLY A 235 9.97 -17.51 -1.07
CA GLY A 235 8.55 -17.52 -0.78
C GLY A 235 8.16 -16.94 0.57
N HIS A 236 9.09 -16.25 1.26
CA HIS A 236 8.77 -15.47 2.47
C HIS A 236 8.16 -14.12 2.11
N ILE A 237 7.36 -13.58 3.01
CA ILE A 237 6.68 -12.29 2.82
C ILE A 237 7.66 -11.15 3.04
N VAL A 238 7.51 -10.11 2.24
CA VAL A 238 8.12 -8.80 2.45
C VAL A 238 7.03 -7.74 2.30
N LEU A 239 6.74 -7.00 3.38
CA LEU A 239 5.86 -5.83 3.30
C LEU A 239 6.59 -4.68 2.62
N THR A 240 5.86 -3.97 1.76
CA THR A 240 6.38 -2.85 0.96
C THR A 240 5.53 -1.60 1.12
N ASP A 241 5.88 -0.50 0.45
CA ASP A 241 5.10 0.75 0.39
C ASP A 241 4.69 1.35 1.76
N PHE A 242 5.65 1.97 2.45
CA PHE A 242 5.42 2.64 3.74
C PHE A 242 4.81 4.05 3.60
N GLY A 243 4.28 4.42 2.43
CA GLY A 243 3.78 5.76 2.12
C GLY A 243 2.64 6.24 3.02
N LEU A 244 1.88 5.31 3.60
CA LEU A 244 0.77 5.60 4.51
C LEU A 244 1.10 5.30 5.97
N CYS A 245 2.36 5.02 6.32
CA CYS A 245 2.73 4.81 7.72
C CYS A 245 2.52 6.09 8.56
N LYS A 246 2.36 5.90 9.86
CA LYS A 246 2.33 7.00 10.84
C LYS A 246 3.29 6.70 11.96
N GLU A 247 4.25 7.61 12.13
CA GLU A 247 5.25 7.54 13.20
C GLU A 247 4.75 8.24 14.46
N ASN A 248 5.41 7.92 15.58
CA ASN A 248 5.24 8.56 16.89
C ASN A 248 3.81 8.40 17.43
N ILE A 249 3.16 7.29 17.12
CA ILE A 249 1.94 6.87 17.81
C ILE A 249 2.38 6.07 19.04
N GLU A 250 2.55 6.77 20.15
CA GLU A 250 2.81 6.17 21.46
C GLU A 250 1.65 5.25 21.89
N HIS A 251 1.79 4.52 23.00
CA HIS A 251 0.80 3.52 23.43
C HIS A 251 -0.63 4.07 23.54
N ASN A 252 -0.80 5.33 23.96
CA ASN A 252 -2.10 6.02 24.04
C ASN A 252 -2.31 7.05 22.93
N GLY A 253 -1.39 7.11 21.96
CA GLY A 253 -1.46 8.02 20.84
C GLY A 253 -2.55 7.61 19.85
N THR A 254 -3.17 8.60 19.21
CA THR A 254 -4.11 8.35 18.11
C THR A 254 -3.80 9.25 16.93
N THR A 255 -4.31 8.86 15.76
CA THR A 255 -4.33 9.66 14.54
C THR A 255 -5.74 9.70 13.99
N SER A 256 -6.05 10.71 13.18
CA SER A 256 -7.40 10.93 12.61
C SER A 256 -7.40 11.01 11.08
N THR A 257 -6.25 10.75 10.43
CA THR A 257 -6.15 10.78 8.97
C THR A 257 -7.00 9.68 8.34
N PHE A 258 -7.94 10.04 7.48
CA PHE A 258 -8.68 9.07 6.66
C PHE A 258 -7.77 8.57 5.52
N CYS A 259 -7.24 7.35 5.64
CA CYS A 259 -6.37 6.73 4.64
C CYS A 259 -6.50 5.20 4.68
N GLY A 260 -5.98 4.54 3.65
CA GLY A 260 -6.04 3.09 3.46
C GLY A 260 -6.88 2.71 2.24
N THR A 261 -6.92 1.43 1.94
CA THR A 261 -7.61 0.88 0.77
C THR A 261 -9.05 0.46 1.16
N PRO A 262 -10.10 0.86 0.42
CA PRO A 262 -11.50 0.74 0.84
C PRO A 262 -11.93 -0.62 1.41
N GLU A 263 -11.46 -1.71 0.81
CA GLU A 263 -11.76 -3.10 1.14
C GLU A 263 -11.19 -3.53 2.51
N TYR A 264 -10.18 -2.81 3.00
CA TYR A 264 -9.42 -3.13 4.23
C TYR A 264 -9.59 -2.06 5.32
N LEU A 265 -10.36 -1.01 5.07
CA LEU A 265 -10.60 0.05 6.07
C LEU A 265 -11.28 -0.51 7.32
N ALA A 266 -10.74 -0.16 8.49
CA ALA A 266 -11.35 -0.50 9.77
C ALA A 266 -12.59 0.38 10.07
N PRO A 267 -13.57 -0.12 10.84
CA PRO A 267 -14.80 0.62 11.13
C PRO A 267 -14.58 2.00 11.76
N GLU A 268 -13.61 2.14 12.66
CA GLU A 268 -13.26 3.40 13.30
C GLU A 268 -12.71 4.44 12.32
N VAL A 269 -12.01 4.01 11.26
CA VAL A 269 -11.52 4.90 10.20
C VAL A 269 -12.69 5.39 9.35
N LEU A 270 -13.65 4.52 9.03
CA LEU A 270 -14.88 4.89 8.31
C LEU A 270 -15.76 5.85 9.11
N HIS A 271 -15.83 5.69 10.43
CA HIS A 271 -16.48 6.64 11.33
C HIS A 271 -15.69 7.94 11.54
N LYS A 272 -14.49 8.08 10.94
CA LYS A 272 -13.58 9.23 11.13
C LYS A 272 -13.24 9.48 12.61
N GLN A 273 -13.20 8.41 13.40
CA GLN A 273 -12.80 8.48 14.80
C GLN A 273 -11.26 8.48 14.90
N PRO A 274 -10.68 9.08 15.95
CA PRO A 274 -9.27 8.89 16.24
C PRO A 274 -8.98 7.41 16.49
N TYR A 275 -8.01 6.87 15.76
CA TYR A 275 -7.63 5.45 15.80
C TYR A 275 -6.15 5.28 16.12
N ASP A 276 -5.77 4.06 16.51
CA ASP A 276 -4.43 3.68 16.96
C ASP A 276 -3.91 2.48 16.14
N ARG A 277 -2.89 1.78 16.65
CA ARG A 277 -2.25 0.62 16.02
C ARG A 277 -3.20 -0.57 15.76
N THR A 278 -4.35 -0.63 16.42
CA THR A 278 -5.32 -1.74 16.24
C THR A 278 -5.94 -1.82 14.85
N VAL A 279 -5.82 -0.76 14.03
CA VAL A 279 -6.24 -0.81 12.61
C VAL A 279 -5.41 -1.82 11.80
N ASP A 280 -4.14 -2.01 12.12
CA ASP A 280 -3.30 -2.97 11.40
C ASP A 280 -3.71 -4.42 11.69
N TRP A 281 -4.19 -4.70 12.91
CA TRP A 281 -4.76 -6.00 13.26
C TRP A 281 -6.09 -6.28 12.56
N TRP A 282 -6.92 -5.26 12.33
CA TRP A 282 -8.09 -5.38 11.46
C TRP A 282 -7.68 -5.75 10.04
N CYS A 283 -6.69 -5.05 9.48
CA CYS A 283 -6.19 -5.34 8.13
C CYS A 283 -5.60 -6.75 8.03
N LEU A 284 -4.87 -7.22 9.05
CA LEU A 284 -4.37 -8.60 9.12
C LEU A 284 -5.54 -9.60 9.08
N GLY A 285 -6.62 -9.33 9.82
CA GLY A 285 -7.84 -10.12 9.78
C GLY A 285 -8.48 -10.16 8.39
N ALA A 286 -8.53 -9.01 7.71
CA ALA A 286 -9.11 -8.89 6.37
C ALA A 286 -8.28 -9.64 5.31
N VAL A 287 -6.95 -9.50 5.35
CA VAL A 287 -6.02 -10.24 4.47
C VAL A 287 -6.05 -11.74 4.75
N LEU A 288 -6.08 -12.16 6.03
CA LEU A 288 -6.22 -13.57 6.38
C LEU A 288 -7.55 -14.16 5.89
N TYR A 289 -8.65 -13.41 6.04
CA TYR A 289 -9.95 -13.82 5.51
C TYR A 289 -9.89 -13.99 3.99
N GLU A 290 -9.30 -13.04 3.28
CA GLU A 290 -9.16 -13.10 1.83
C GLU A 290 -8.28 -14.27 1.38
N MET A 291 -7.17 -14.55 2.07
CA MET A 291 -6.37 -15.74 1.80
C MET A 291 -7.20 -17.02 1.93
N LEU A 292 -8.08 -17.12 2.93
CA LEU A 292 -8.88 -18.32 3.20
C LEU A 292 -10.15 -18.45 2.32
N TYR A 293 -10.70 -17.33 1.85
CA TYR A 293 -12.01 -17.30 1.16
C TYR A 293 -12.00 -16.67 -0.23
N GLY A 294 -10.89 -16.06 -0.64
CA GLY A 294 -10.64 -15.48 -1.96
C GLY A 294 -11.15 -14.05 -2.19
N LEU A 295 -11.89 -13.48 -1.24
CA LEU A 295 -12.38 -12.10 -1.27
C LEU A 295 -12.35 -11.50 0.14
N PRO A 296 -12.18 -10.17 0.28
CA PRO A 296 -12.29 -9.49 1.57
C PRO A 296 -13.65 -9.74 2.25
N PRO A 297 -13.72 -9.72 3.60
CA PRO A 297 -14.87 -10.19 4.37
C PRO A 297 -16.19 -9.45 4.09
N PHE A 298 -16.10 -8.17 3.72
CA PHE A 298 -17.25 -7.28 3.54
C PHE A 298 -17.36 -6.75 2.11
N TYR A 299 -16.66 -7.36 1.17
CA TYR A 299 -16.54 -6.88 -0.20
C TYR A 299 -17.90 -6.70 -0.89
N SER A 300 -18.08 -5.53 -1.52
CA SER A 300 -19.13 -5.28 -2.51
C SER A 300 -18.55 -4.47 -3.66
N ARG A 301 -19.12 -4.65 -4.85
CA ARG A 301 -18.82 -3.81 -6.02
C ARG A 301 -19.26 -2.36 -5.81
N ASN A 302 -20.22 -2.12 -4.92
CA ASN A 302 -20.65 -0.78 -4.53
C ASN A 302 -19.90 -0.37 -3.25
N THR A 303 -19.05 0.66 -3.35
CA THR A 303 -18.26 1.14 -2.21
C THR A 303 -19.11 1.59 -1.03
N ALA A 304 -20.29 2.18 -1.26
CA ALA A 304 -21.18 2.61 -0.18
C ALA A 304 -21.78 1.40 0.56
N GLU A 305 -22.17 0.36 -0.18
CA GLU A 305 -22.64 -0.90 0.40
C GLU A 305 -21.50 -1.63 1.12
N MET A 306 -20.29 -1.60 0.58
CA MET A 306 -19.11 -2.17 1.23
C MET A 306 -18.82 -1.48 2.58
N TYR A 307 -18.90 -0.15 2.63
CA TYR A 307 -18.76 0.60 3.88
C TYR A 307 -19.87 0.25 4.86
N ASP A 308 -21.12 0.17 4.42
CA ASP A 308 -22.23 -0.29 5.28
C ASP A 308 -22.00 -1.72 5.79
N ASN A 309 -21.50 -2.63 4.95
CA ASN A 309 -21.16 -3.99 5.36
C ASN A 309 -20.05 -4.00 6.42
N ILE A 310 -18.98 -3.23 6.23
CA ILE A 310 -17.88 -3.09 7.20
C ILE A 310 -18.42 -2.59 8.55
N LEU A 311 -19.35 -1.64 8.55
CA LEU A 311 -19.91 -1.06 9.76
C LEU A 311 -20.96 -1.94 10.43
N ASN A 312 -21.86 -2.57 9.67
CA ASN A 312 -23.10 -3.14 10.22
C ASN A 312 -23.26 -4.65 10.01
N LYS A 313 -22.72 -5.22 8.93
CA LYS A 313 -22.91 -6.65 8.63
C LYS A 313 -22.08 -7.55 9.56
N PRO A 314 -22.65 -8.63 10.12
CA PRO A 314 -21.88 -9.60 10.90
C PRO A 314 -20.91 -10.37 10.02
N LEU A 315 -19.75 -10.75 10.58
CA LEU A 315 -18.76 -11.58 9.91
C LEU A 315 -19.36 -12.94 9.53
N GLN A 316 -19.16 -13.36 8.27
CA GLN A 316 -19.64 -14.63 7.76
C GLN A 316 -18.49 -15.60 7.54
N LEU A 317 -18.50 -16.73 8.25
CA LEU A 317 -17.44 -17.75 8.19
C LEU A 317 -18.00 -19.08 7.70
N LYS A 318 -17.47 -19.57 6.57
CA LYS A 318 -17.81 -20.88 6.02
C LYS A 318 -17.12 -22.00 6.81
N PRO A 319 -17.65 -23.24 6.80
CA PRO A 319 -17.15 -24.33 7.63
C PRO A 319 -15.79 -24.92 7.21
N ASN A 320 -15.18 -24.48 6.10
CA ASN A 320 -13.93 -25.01 5.54
C ASN A 320 -12.65 -24.57 6.26
N ILE A 321 -12.74 -23.98 7.46
CA ILE A 321 -11.60 -23.54 8.28
C ILE A 321 -11.74 -24.11 9.69
N THR A 322 -10.60 -24.28 10.36
CA THR A 322 -10.55 -24.78 11.74
C THR A 322 -11.21 -23.82 12.73
N ASN A 323 -11.55 -24.32 13.93
CA ASN A 323 -12.07 -23.48 15.01
C ASN A 323 -11.05 -22.45 15.49
N SER A 324 -9.75 -22.76 15.44
CA SER A 324 -8.71 -21.79 15.77
C SER A 324 -8.63 -20.65 14.75
N ALA A 325 -8.77 -20.94 13.45
CA ALA A 325 -8.84 -19.92 12.40
C ALA A 325 -10.09 -19.04 12.56
N ARG A 326 -11.24 -19.65 12.84
CA ARG A 326 -12.51 -18.95 13.12
C ARG A 326 -12.38 -17.99 14.30
N HIS A 327 -11.87 -18.49 15.43
CA HIS A 327 -11.66 -17.68 16.63
C HIS A 327 -10.67 -16.52 16.39
N LEU A 328 -9.60 -16.74 15.61
CA LEU A 328 -8.68 -15.68 15.23
C LEU A 328 -9.35 -14.58 14.39
N LEU A 329 -10.11 -14.97 13.36
CA LEU A 329 -10.81 -14.03 12.48
C LEU A 329 -11.87 -13.24 13.25
N GLU A 330 -12.64 -13.90 14.11
CA GLU A 330 -13.62 -13.23 14.98
C GLU A 330 -12.97 -12.23 15.94
N GLY A 331 -11.76 -12.52 16.44
CA GLY A 331 -11.00 -11.62 17.29
C GLY A 331 -10.40 -10.42 16.54
N LEU A 332 -9.78 -10.65 15.38
CA LEU A 332 -9.15 -9.59 14.56
C LEU A 332 -10.19 -8.68 13.89
N LEU A 333 -11.33 -9.22 13.48
CA LEU A 333 -12.40 -8.49 12.80
C LEU A 333 -13.51 -8.02 13.78
N GLN A 334 -13.17 -7.80 15.04
CA GLN A 334 -14.03 -7.07 15.96
C GLN A 334 -14.18 -5.61 15.51
N LYS A 335 -15.42 -5.16 15.38
CA LYS A 335 -15.72 -3.78 14.95
C LYS A 335 -15.41 -2.76 16.02
N ASP A 336 -15.61 -3.13 17.28
CA ASP A 336 -15.14 -2.36 18.43
C ASP A 336 -13.65 -2.62 18.62
N ARG A 337 -12.82 -1.61 18.31
CA ARG A 337 -11.37 -1.72 18.42
C ARG A 337 -10.87 -2.09 19.81
N THR A 338 -11.61 -1.77 20.87
CA THR A 338 -11.20 -2.06 22.26
C THR A 338 -11.36 -3.53 22.63
N LYS A 339 -12.19 -4.26 21.87
CA LYS A 339 -12.42 -5.70 22.01
C LYS A 339 -11.63 -6.51 20.99
N ARG A 340 -10.96 -5.83 20.06
CA ARG A 340 -10.18 -6.47 19.00
C ARG A 340 -8.98 -7.18 19.58
N LEU A 341 -8.68 -8.36 19.04
CA LEU A 341 -7.45 -9.07 19.37
C LEU A 341 -6.25 -8.20 18.97
N GLY A 342 -5.32 -7.97 19.90
CA GLY A 342 -4.21 -7.02 19.74
C GLY A 342 -4.48 -5.63 20.33
N ALA A 343 -5.63 -5.40 21.00
CA ALA A 343 -5.92 -4.14 21.67
C ALA A 343 -5.28 -4.02 23.05
N LYS A 344 -4.96 -5.13 23.74
CA LYS A 344 -4.44 -5.10 25.12
C LYS A 344 -2.91 -5.20 25.15
N GLU A 345 -2.37 -6.28 24.58
CA GLU A 345 -0.93 -6.55 24.57
C GLU A 345 -0.36 -6.59 23.15
N ASP A 346 -1.06 -5.96 22.20
CA ASP A 346 -0.63 -5.79 20.82
C ASP A 346 -0.20 -7.13 20.19
N PHE A 347 1.01 -7.21 19.66
CA PHE A 347 1.51 -8.42 19.02
C PHE A 347 1.53 -9.65 19.96
N MET A 348 1.64 -9.48 21.27
CA MET A 348 1.68 -10.63 22.19
C MET A 348 0.35 -11.40 22.23
N GLU A 349 -0.79 -10.72 22.10
CA GLU A 349 -2.10 -11.39 21.98
C GLU A 349 -2.18 -12.21 20.68
N ILE A 350 -1.62 -11.68 19.59
CA ILE A 350 -1.59 -12.37 18.29
C ILE A 350 -0.65 -13.58 18.38
N LYS A 351 0.56 -13.38 18.90
CA LYS A 351 1.63 -14.37 19.01
C LYS A 351 1.18 -15.61 19.80
N ASN A 352 0.45 -15.39 20.90
CA ASN A 352 -0.01 -16.43 21.81
C ASN A 352 -1.33 -17.09 21.39
N HIS A 353 -1.96 -16.64 20.31
CA HIS A 353 -3.23 -17.19 19.86
C HIS A 353 -3.08 -18.62 19.34
N ILE A 354 -4.00 -19.52 19.70
CA ILE A 354 -3.94 -20.96 19.39
C ILE A 354 -3.83 -21.29 17.89
N PHE A 355 -4.28 -20.40 17.02
CA PHE A 355 -4.10 -20.53 15.57
C PHE A 355 -2.62 -20.62 15.16
N PHE A 356 -1.73 -19.95 15.90
CA PHE A 356 -0.29 -19.92 15.63
C PHE A 356 0.50 -20.92 16.47
N SER A 357 -0.16 -21.79 17.26
CA SER A 357 0.53 -22.80 18.08
C SER A 357 1.50 -23.72 17.31
N PRO A 358 1.30 -24.03 16.00
CA PRO A 358 2.28 -24.81 15.24
C PRO A 358 3.53 -24.01 14.81
N ILE A 359 3.58 -22.70 15.03
CA ILE A 359 4.65 -21.81 14.57
C ILE A 359 5.65 -21.58 15.71
N ASN A 360 6.91 -21.95 15.49
CA ASN A 360 8.02 -21.45 16.30
C ASN A 360 8.41 -20.06 15.79
N TRP A 361 8.14 -19.03 16.60
CA TRP A 361 8.37 -17.63 16.21
C TRP A 361 9.84 -17.27 16.04
N ASP A 362 10.74 -17.90 16.80
CA ASP A 362 12.19 -17.65 16.65
C ASP A 362 12.69 -18.26 15.35
N ASP A 363 12.23 -19.47 15.00
CA ASP A 363 12.55 -20.09 13.71
C ASP A 363 11.92 -19.31 12.54
N LEU A 364 10.73 -18.75 12.72
CA LEU A 364 10.07 -17.89 11.74
C LEU A 364 10.92 -16.64 11.45
N ILE A 365 11.29 -15.87 12.47
CA ILE A 365 12.09 -14.64 12.32
C ILE A 365 13.46 -14.95 11.71
N ASN A 366 14.06 -16.09 12.06
CA ASN A 366 15.34 -16.50 11.48
C ASN A 366 15.21 -17.17 10.09
N LYS A 367 14.02 -17.15 9.46
CA LYS A 367 13.72 -17.79 8.17
C LYS A 367 14.14 -19.27 8.10
N LYS A 368 14.02 -20.00 9.22
CA LYS A 368 14.33 -21.44 9.30
C LYS A 368 13.14 -22.33 8.95
N ILE A 369 11.92 -21.78 8.99
CA ILE A 369 10.72 -22.49 8.55
C ILE A 369 10.62 -22.40 7.03
N THR A 370 10.62 -23.55 6.36
CA THR A 370 10.47 -23.62 4.90
C THR A 370 9.12 -23.03 4.46
N PRO A 371 9.12 -22.05 3.53
CA PRO A 371 7.88 -21.51 2.99
C PRO A 371 7.02 -22.60 2.33
N PRO A 372 5.68 -22.55 2.49
CA PRO A 372 4.75 -23.52 1.92
C PRO A 372 4.59 -23.39 0.41
N PHE A 373 5.14 -22.34 -0.19
CA PHE A 373 5.10 -22.06 -1.61
C PHE A 373 6.44 -21.47 -2.05
N ASN A 374 6.98 -21.99 -3.15
CA ASN A 374 8.17 -21.47 -3.79
C ASN A 374 7.76 -20.79 -5.11
N PRO A 375 8.05 -19.48 -5.31
CA PRO A 375 7.75 -18.78 -6.54
C PRO A 375 8.46 -19.34 -7.79
N ASN A 376 9.45 -20.21 -7.63
CA ASN A 376 10.18 -20.90 -8.69
C ASN A 376 10.87 -19.93 -9.68
N VAL A 377 11.47 -18.86 -9.15
CA VAL A 377 12.26 -17.90 -9.94
C VAL A 377 13.63 -18.48 -10.27
N SER A 378 14.13 -18.28 -11.49
CA SER A 378 15.43 -18.82 -11.94
C SER A 378 16.63 -17.95 -11.54
N GLY A 379 16.39 -16.72 -11.07
CA GLY A 379 17.42 -15.80 -10.62
C GLY A 379 16.92 -14.35 -10.52
N PRO A 380 17.81 -13.38 -10.22
CA PRO A 380 17.43 -11.97 -10.03
C PRO A 380 16.86 -11.31 -11.29
N SER A 381 17.25 -11.74 -12.49
CA SER A 381 16.71 -11.20 -13.74
C SER A 381 15.39 -11.84 -14.17
N ASP A 382 14.87 -12.83 -13.43
CA ASP A 382 13.60 -13.46 -13.75
C ASP A 382 12.43 -12.52 -13.44
N LEU A 383 11.64 -12.21 -14.46
CA LEU A 383 10.53 -11.26 -14.40
C LEU A 383 9.16 -11.94 -14.55
N ARG A 384 9.06 -13.27 -14.47
CA ARG A 384 7.82 -14.02 -14.76
C ARG A 384 6.62 -13.62 -13.90
N HIS A 385 6.86 -13.05 -12.72
CA HIS A 385 5.83 -12.65 -11.76
C HIS A 385 5.54 -11.14 -11.80
N PHE A 386 6.17 -10.40 -12.71
CA PHE A 386 5.83 -9.00 -12.99
C PHE A 386 4.88 -8.93 -14.18
N ASP A 387 3.99 -7.94 -14.17
CA ASP A 387 3.03 -7.73 -15.26
C ASP A 387 3.76 -7.34 -16.56
N PRO A 388 3.52 -8.06 -17.68
CA PRO A 388 4.06 -7.70 -18.99
C PRO A 388 3.80 -6.26 -19.42
N GLU A 389 2.68 -5.65 -19.00
CA GLU A 389 2.40 -4.23 -19.28
C GLU A 389 3.53 -3.31 -18.80
N PHE A 390 4.21 -3.68 -17.71
CA PHE A 390 5.35 -2.94 -17.18
C PHE A 390 6.66 -3.40 -17.83
N THR A 391 6.90 -4.71 -17.91
CA THR A 391 8.20 -5.23 -18.37
C THR A 391 8.45 -4.99 -19.85
N ASP A 392 7.40 -4.80 -20.65
CA ASP A 392 7.48 -4.45 -22.06
C ASP A 392 7.67 -2.93 -22.28
N GLU A 393 7.41 -2.11 -21.25
CA GLU A 393 7.64 -0.67 -21.33
C GLU A 393 9.14 -0.37 -21.36
N PRO A 394 9.62 0.46 -22.32
CA PRO A 394 11.01 0.86 -22.35
C PRO A 394 11.35 1.73 -21.14
N VAL A 395 12.56 1.55 -20.61
CA VAL A 395 13.11 2.43 -19.57
C VAL A 395 13.22 3.86 -20.14
N PRO A 396 12.55 4.86 -19.55
CA PRO A 396 12.61 6.22 -20.07
C PRO A 396 14.03 6.81 -19.95
N ASN A 397 14.54 7.41 -21.02
CA ASN A 397 15.87 8.05 -21.05
C ASN A 397 16.04 9.11 -19.94
N SER A 398 14.95 9.73 -19.49
CA SER A 398 14.95 10.75 -18.44
C SER A 398 15.25 10.20 -17.04
N ILE A 399 15.21 8.88 -16.81
CA ILE A 399 15.48 8.28 -15.48
C ILE A 399 16.95 8.43 -15.09
N GLY A 400 17.88 8.29 -16.04
CA GLY A 400 19.33 8.41 -15.82
C GLY A 400 19.90 9.81 -16.00
N GLN A 401 19.09 10.78 -16.45
CA GLN A 401 19.53 12.14 -16.74
C GLN A 401 19.07 13.11 -15.64
N SER A 402 20.01 13.91 -15.12
CA SER A 402 19.69 15.15 -14.42
C SER A 402 19.51 16.25 -15.46
N PRO A 403 18.49 17.13 -15.36
CA PRO A 403 18.46 18.35 -16.17
C PRO A 403 19.79 19.08 -16.01
N ASP A 404 20.38 19.54 -17.11
CA ASP A 404 21.61 20.34 -17.06
C ASP A 404 21.38 21.53 -16.13
N SER A 405 22.35 21.77 -15.23
CA SER A 405 22.32 22.84 -14.21
C SER A 405 22.06 24.24 -14.78
N ILE A 406 22.18 24.40 -16.11
CA ILE A 406 22.11 25.66 -16.83
C ILE A 406 20.66 26.06 -17.18
N LEU A 407 19.69 25.14 -17.13
CA LEU A 407 18.26 25.39 -17.47
C LEU A 407 17.30 25.00 -16.33
N ILE A 408 17.66 25.28 -15.08
CA ILE A 408 16.76 25.05 -13.94
C ILE A 408 15.75 26.20 -13.87
N THR A 409 14.49 25.94 -14.23
CA THR A 409 13.40 26.91 -14.07
C THR A 409 13.14 27.23 -12.60
N ALA A 410 12.59 28.40 -12.28
CA ALA A 410 12.24 28.78 -10.90
C ALA A 410 11.37 27.70 -10.19
N SER A 411 10.41 27.13 -10.92
CA SER A 411 9.57 26.03 -10.44
C SER A 411 10.31 24.72 -10.12
N VAL A 412 11.50 24.50 -10.70
CA VAL A 412 12.35 23.33 -10.37
C VAL A 412 13.21 23.64 -9.14
N LYS A 413 13.60 24.90 -8.93
CA LYS A 413 14.28 25.32 -7.68
C LYS A 413 13.36 25.21 -6.47
N GLU A 414 12.15 25.75 -6.56
CA GLU A 414 11.12 25.60 -5.50
C GLU A 414 10.85 24.12 -5.19
N ALA A 415 10.78 23.28 -6.24
CA ALA A 415 10.59 21.85 -6.06
C ALA A 415 11.80 21.14 -5.43
N ALA A 416 13.02 21.64 -5.61
CA ALA A 416 14.20 21.09 -4.96
C ALA A 416 14.25 21.44 -3.46
N GLU A 417 13.83 22.65 -3.11
CA GLU A 417 13.77 23.12 -1.71
C GLU A 417 12.69 22.41 -0.89
N ALA A 418 11.61 21.93 -1.54
CA ALA A 418 10.53 21.21 -0.86
C ALA A 418 10.93 19.84 -0.27
N PHE A 419 12.07 19.26 -0.69
CA PHE A 419 12.54 17.94 -0.26
C PHE A 419 13.96 18.00 0.35
N LEU A 420 14.22 19.06 1.12
CA LEU A 420 15.48 19.19 1.86
C LEU A 420 15.69 18.02 2.82
N GLY A 421 16.93 17.55 2.87
CA GLY A 421 17.31 16.39 3.65
C GLY A 421 16.77 15.05 3.14
N PHE A 422 16.27 14.91 1.90
CA PHE A 422 15.85 13.63 1.31
C PHE A 422 17.02 12.68 1.00
N SER A 423 18.23 13.18 0.80
CA SER A 423 19.36 12.33 0.41
C SER A 423 19.91 11.52 1.60
N TYR A 424 20.17 10.23 1.42
CA TYR A 424 20.79 9.29 2.37
C TYR A 424 21.55 8.19 1.61
N ALA A 425 22.73 7.83 2.12
CA ALA A 425 23.48 6.64 1.74
C ALA A 425 24.13 6.07 3.02
N PRO A 426 24.23 4.74 3.20
CA PRO A 426 24.87 4.14 4.36
C PRO A 426 26.38 4.48 4.36
N PRO A 427 27.02 4.63 5.53
CA PRO A 427 28.48 4.76 5.60
C PRO A 427 29.17 3.53 4.99
N VAL A 428 30.25 3.76 4.23
CA VAL A 428 31.01 2.72 3.50
C VAL A 428 31.47 1.57 4.43
N ASP A 429 31.69 1.85 5.71
CA ASP A 429 32.14 0.87 6.71
C ASP A 429 31.03 -0.09 7.21
N SER A 430 29.80 0.06 6.74
CA SER A 430 28.66 -0.80 7.17
C SER A 430 28.62 -2.15 6.44
N PHE A 431 29.53 -2.38 5.50
CA PHE A 431 29.58 -3.55 4.61
C PHE A 431 30.83 -4.42 4.82
N LEU A 432 31.61 -4.17 5.88
CA LEU A 432 32.75 -5.00 6.30
C LEU A 432 32.40 -5.94 7.45
#